data_AF-A0A9P7AXQ2-F1
#
_entry.id   AF-A0A9P7AXQ2-F1
#
_cell.length_a   1.000
_cell.length_b   1.000
_cell.length_c   1.000
_cell.angle_alpha   90.00
_cell.angle_beta   90.00
_cell.angle_gamma   90.00
#
_symmetry.space_group_name_H-M   'P 1'
#
loop_
_entity.id
_entity.type
_entity.pdbx_description
1 polymer ?
#
loop_
_entity_poly.entity_id
_entity_poly.type
_entity_poly.pdbx_seq_one_letter_code
_entity_poly.pdbx_strand_id
1 'polypeptide(L)'
;MPGDATMPIASVTQIDWAFAGTSTTAPATDDKPEHTTWAHWVDSTTPDAESVKDEGDMIRLPSGDAVERGQMVNPNTGKVDKYEESWVDIKPLGEKLGWVIKAQGQGARGILVRIGGFAQGILRRGSEVGIKRWRHVGGEQGWDTIVAIGNCDVPAEIFGAKCSVMEEGDTFVDGDGLEWVCIEKFKGNW
;
A
#
# COMPACT_ATOMS: atom_id res chain seq x y z
N MET A 1 8.69 24.92 -5.97
CA MET A 1 8.03 23.95 -5.06
C MET A 1 6.66 24.52 -4.75
N PRO A 2 5.55 23.95 -5.24
CA PRO A 2 4.23 24.38 -4.81
C PRO A 2 4.07 24.03 -3.32
N GLY A 3 3.41 24.93 -2.59
CA GLY A 3 3.40 25.04 -1.14
C GLY A 3 3.20 23.75 -0.36
N ASP A 4 4.16 23.49 0.52
CA ASP A 4 4.07 22.58 1.65
C ASP A 4 3.08 23.17 2.67
N ALA A 5 1.79 23.12 2.36
CA ALA A 5 0.78 23.17 3.39
C ALA A 5 0.94 21.85 4.16
N THR A 6 1.74 21.91 5.24
CA THR A 6 1.96 20.77 6.13
C THR A 6 0.62 20.35 6.71
N MET A 7 0.00 19.35 6.08
CA MET A 7 -1.13 18.65 6.68
C MET A 7 -0.67 18.17 8.06
N PRO A 8 -1.45 18.43 9.13
CA PRO A 8 -1.07 17.96 10.46
C PRO A 8 -0.90 16.44 10.39
N ILE A 9 0.27 15.97 10.79
CA ILE A 9 0.57 14.53 10.83
C ILE A 9 -0.40 13.91 11.84
N ALA A 10 -1.31 13.11 11.32
CA ALA A 10 -2.28 12.39 12.13
C ALA A 10 -1.58 11.31 12.97
N SER A 11 -2.17 10.99 14.14
CA SER A 11 -1.64 9.96 15.03
C SER A 11 -1.90 8.57 14.44
N VAL A 12 -0.98 7.62 14.67
CA VAL A 12 -1.19 6.22 14.29
C VAL A 12 -2.41 5.60 14.97
N THR A 13 -2.90 6.18 16.06
CA THR A 13 -4.14 5.76 16.73
C THR A 13 -5.41 6.07 15.91
N GLN A 14 -5.29 6.72 14.76
CA GLN A 14 -6.41 7.08 13.88
C GLN A 14 -6.60 6.09 12.71
N ILE A 15 -5.75 5.07 12.59
CA ILE A 15 -5.99 3.95 11.66
C ILE A 15 -6.46 2.75 12.47
N ASP A 16 -7.33 1.94 11.87
CA ASP A 16 -7.66 0.62 12.40
C ASP A 16 -6.49 -0.34 12.13
N TRP A 17 -5.99 -0.37 10.89
CA TRP A 17 -4.90 -1.23 10.46
C TRP A 17 -4.27 -0.74 9.14
N ALA A 18 -3.02 -1.10 8.89
CA ALA A 18 -2.36 -0.90 7.60
C ALA A 18 -1.24 -1.93 7.43
N PHE A 19 -1.12 -2.49 6.23
CA PHE A 19 -0.04 -3.40 5.88
C PHE A 19 0.35 -3.25 4.41
N ALA A 20 1.48 -3.82 4.05
CA ALA A 20 1.90 -4.01 2.67
C ALA A 20 2.72 -5.30 2.54
N GLY A 21 2.61 -5.93 1.37
CA GLY A 21 3.22 -7.22 1.10
C GLY A 21 2.82 -7.73 -0.27
N THR A 22 2.69 -9.04 -0.40
CA THR A 22 2.30 -9.70 -1.65
C THR A 22 1.06 -10.54 -1.44
N SER A 23 0.11 -10.48 -2.37
CA SER A 23 -1.00 -11.43 -2.41
C SER A 23 -0.67 -12.62 -3.31
N THR A 24 -1.28 -13.76 -3.02
CA THR A 24 -1.31 -14.92 -3.91
C THR A 24 -2.73 -15.45 -3.94
N THR A 25 -3.25 -15.64 -5.15
CA THR A 25 -4.66 -15.97 -5.37
C THR A 25 -4.79 -17.33 -6.04
N ALA A 26 -5.49 -18.26 -5.39
CA ALA A 26 -5.95 -19.50 -5.97
C ALA A 26 -7.28 -19.25 -6.72
N PRO A 27 -7.40 -19.68 -7.99
CA PRO A 27 -8.59 -19.42 -8.77
C PRO A 27 -9.81 -20.14 -8.20
N ALA A 28 -10.99 -19.60 -8.46
CA ALA A 28 -12.25 -20.24 -8.12
C ALA A 28 -12.39 -21.61 -8.80
N THR A 29 -13.10 -22.52 -8.14
CA THR A 29 -13.52 -23.83 -8.66
C THR A 29 -15.03 -23.96 -8.54
N ASP A 30 -15.62 -25.01 -9.12
CA ASP A 30 -17.08 -25.22 -9.05
C ASP A 30 -17.61 -25.27 -7.60
N ASP A 31 -16.78 -25.70 -6.65
CA ASP A 31 -17.16 -25.88 -5.24
C ASP A 31 -16.60 -24.81 -4.29
N LYS A 32 -15.72 -23.91 -4.76
CA LYS A 32 -15.03 -22.94 -3.91
C LYS A 32 -14.81 -21.59 -4.60
N PRO A 33 -15.00 -20.47 -3.89
CA PRO A 33 -14.66 -19.16 -4.43
C PRO A 33 -13.15 -19.04 -4.68
N GLU A 34 -12.77 -17.93 -5.33
CA GLU A 34 -11.38 -17.52 -5.39
C GLU A 34 -10.85 -17.30 -3.97
N HIS A 35 -9.65 -17.79 -3.66
CA HIS A 35 -9.08 -17.70 -2.33
C HIS A 35 -7.75 -16.96 -2.39
N THR A 36 -7.62 -15.89 -1.62
CA THR A 36 -6.41 -15.06 -1.59
C THR A 36 -5.75 -15.14 -0.22
N THR A 37 -4.44 -15.31 -0.23
CA THR A 37 -3.59 -15.21 0.97
C THR A 37 -2.68 -13.99 0.81
N TRP A 38 -2.58 -13.17 1.85
CA TRP A 38 -1.70 -12.01 1.90
C TRP A 38 -0.49 -12.30 2.80
N ALA A 39 0.71 -12.26 2.20
CA ALA A 39 1.96 -12.37 2.93
C ALA A 39 2.46 -10.97 3.29
N HIS A 40 2.38 -10.62 4.57
CA HIS A 40 2.73 -9.28 5.06
C HIS A 40 4.25 -9.12 5.08
N TRP A 41 4.71 -7.94 4.65
CA TRP A 41 6.12 -7.54 4.74
C TRP A 41 6.32 -6.37 5.70
N VAL A 42 5.35 -5.44 5.71
CA VAL A 42 5.23 -4.36 6.69
C VAL A 42 3.82 -4.42 7.24
N ASP A 43 3.69 -4.36 8.56
CA ASP A 43 2.42 -4.29 9.26
C ASP A 43 2.47 -3.11 10.23
N SER A 44 1.35 -2.44 10.52
CA SER A 44 1.31 -1.33 11.46
C SER A 44 1.25 -1.79 12.92
N THR A 45 0.72 -2.99 13.19
CA THR A 45 0.48 -3.50 14.55
C THR A 45 1.64 -4.31 15.10
N THR A 46 2.41 -4.97 14.24
CA THR A 46 3.52 -5.84 14.66
C THR A 46 4.78 -5.62 13.82
N PRO A 47 5.99 -5.69 14.42
CA PRO A 47 7.23 -5.76 13.65
C PRO A 47 7.48 -7.14 13.03
N ASP A 48 6.83 -8.19 13.54
CA ASP A 48 6.89 -9.56 13.01
C ASP A 48 5.78 -9.76 11.97
N ALA A 49 5.84 -8.97 10.89
CA ALA A 49 4.80 -8.91 9.87
C ALA A 49 4.59 -10.28 9.21
N GLU A 50 5.67 -11.02 8.92
CA GLU A 50 5.60 -12.33 8.26
C GLU A 50 4.89 -13.41 9.11
N SER A 51 4.70 -13.18 10.42
CA SER A 51 3.93 -14.08 11.28
C SER A 51 2.41 -13.89 11.18
N VAL A 52 1.97 -12.78 10.60
CA VAL A 52 0.55 -12.47 10.41
C VAL A 52 -0.04 -13.42 9.39
N LYS A 53 -1.15 -14.07 9.77
CA LYS A 53 -1.94 -14.92 8.87
C LYS A 53 -3.14 -14.12 8.41
N ASP A 54 -3.15 -13.79 7.13
CA ASP A 54 -4.22 -13.05 6.49
C ASP A 54 -4.64 -13.76 5.19
N GLU A 55 -5.91 -14.14 5.12
CA GLU A 55 -6.49 -14.88 4.02
C GLU A 55 -8.01 -14.74 3.97
N GLY A 56 -8.56 -14.81 2.76
CA GLY A 56 -9.97 -14.55 2.52
C GLY A 56 -10.47 -15.14 1.22
N ASP A 57 -11.76 -15.47 1.22
CA ASP A 57 -12.49 -15.89 0.04
C ASP A 57 -13.05 -14.66 -0.68
N MET A 58 -12.68 -14.48 -1.95
CA MET A 58 -13.08 -13.38 -2.82
C MET A 58 -14.31 -13.77 -3.65
N ILE A 59 -15.42 -13.09 -3.44
CA ILE A 59 -16.70 -13.36 -4.09
C ILE A 59 -17.10 -12.16 -4.95
N ARG A 60 -17.06 -12.34 -6.28
CA ARG A 60 -17.56 -11.33 -7.22
C ARG A 60 -19.09 -11.24 -7.15
N LEU A 61 -19.60 -10.03 -6.99
CA LEU A 61 -21.02 -9.72 -7.01
C LEU A 61 -21.51 -9.39 -8.42
N PRO A 62 -22.83 -9.53 -8.71
CA PRO A 62 -23.40 -9.12 -9.99
C PRO A 62 -23.20 -7.63 -10.35
N SER A 63 -22.95 -6.77 -9.36
CA SER A 63 -22.61 -5.36 -9.56
C SER A 63 -21.22 -5.15 -10.17
N GLY A 64 -20.34 -6.14 -10.09
CA GLY A 64 -18.91 -6.03 -10.40
C GLY A 64 -18.02 -5.84 -9.17
N ASP A 65 -18.60 -5.45 -8.04
CA ASP A 65 -17.89 -5.36 -6.76
C ASP A 65 -17.47 -6.74 -6.25
N ALA A 66 -16.57 -6.77 -5.27
CA ALA A 66 -16.16 -7.99 -4.60
C ALA A 66 -16.47 -7.92 -3.11
N VAL A 67 -16.84 -9.07 -2.56
CA VAL A 67 -16.94 -9.28 -1.11
C VAL A 67 -15.87 -10.26 -0.71
N GLU A 68 -15.01 -9.83 0.21
CA GLU A 68 -14.05 -10.69 0.87
C GLU A 68 -14.64 -11.22 2.17
N ARG A 69 -14.46 -12.52 2.41
CA ARG A 69 -14.83 -13.16 3.67
C ARG A 69 -13.65 -13.93 4.23
N GLY A 70 -13.29 -13.60 5.45
CA GLY A 70 -12.24 -14.32 6.16
C GLY A 70 -12.58 -14.50 7.64
N GLN A 71 -11.56 -14.90 8.39
CA GLN A 71 -11.63 -15.04 9.83
C GLN A 71 -10.37 -14.45 10.44
N MET A 72 -10.54 -13.58 11.43
CA MET A 72 -9.41 -13.00 12.16
C MET A 72 -9.73 -12.87 13.64
N VAL A 73 -8.69 -12.63 14.44
CA VAL A 73 -8.87 -12.34 15.87
C VAL A 73 -9.54 -10.99 16.00
N ASN A 74 -10.74 -10.97 16.56
CA ASN A 74 -11.43 -9.74 16.91
C ASN A 74 -10.70 -9.07 18.09
N PRO A 75 -10.17 -7.84 17.93
CA PRO A 75 -9.36 -7.20 18.96
C PRO A 75 -10.16 -6.89 20.24
N ASN A 76 -11.48 -6.76 20.16
CA ASN A 76 -12.33 -6.49 21.32
C ASN A 76 -12.58 -7.74 22.17
N THR A 77 -12.58 -8.93 21.56
CA THR A 77 -12.94 -10.19 22.23
C THR A 77 -11.76 -11.14 22.41
N GLY A 78 -10.68 -10.94 21.65
CA GLY A 78 -9.52 -11.84 21.58
C GLY A 78 -9.83 -13.20 20.94
N LYS A 79 -10.98 -13.35 20.30
CA LYS A 79 -11.43 -14.61 19.68
C LYS A 79 -11.43 -14.50 18.17
N VAL A 80 -11.23 -15.62 17.49
CA VAL A 80 -11.41 -15.70 16.04
C VAL A 80 -12.89 -15.51 15.72
N ASP A 81 -13.20 -14.46 14.97
CA ASP A 81 -14.53 -14.13 14.47
C ASP A 81 -14.48 -14.03 12.93
N LYS A 82 -15.65 -14.16 12.29
CA LYS A 82 -15.80 -13.93 10.85
C LYS A 82 -15.85 -12.43 10.57
N TYR A 83 -15.24 -12.01 9.47
CA TYR A 83 -15.39 -10.66 8.94
C TYR A 83 -15.92 -10.70 7.50
N GLU A 84 -16.42 -9.55 7.05
CA GLU A 84 -16.78 -9.31 5.66
C GLU A 84 -16.31 -7.92 5.25
N GLU A 85 -15.55 -7.82 4.16
CA GLU A 85 -15.10 -6.56 3.58
C GLU A 85 -15.67 -6.42 2.17
N SER A 86 -16.17 -5.23 1.83
CA SER A 86 -16.73 -4.94 0.51
C SER A 86 -15.80 -4.03 -0.27
N TRP A 87 -15.41 -4.49 -1.45
CA TRP A 87 -14.43 -3.86 -2.32
C TRP A 87 -15.10 -3.35 -3.60
N VAL A 88 -14.96 -2.05 -3.85
CA VAL A 88 -15.40 -1.40 -5.08
C VAL A 88 -14.18 -1.10 -5.94
N ASP A 89 -14.20 -1.58 -7.18
CA ASP A 89 -13.14 -1.28 -8.15
C ASP A 89 -13.23 0.17 -8.61
N ILE A 90 -12.26 0.99 -8.22
CA ILE A 90 -12.13 2.37 -8.67
C ILE A 90 -11.18 2.42 -9.85
N LYS A 91 -11.66 2.91 -11.01
CA LYS A 91 -10.78 3.14 -12.16
C LYS A 91 -9.72 4.18 -11.79
N PRO A 92 -8.42 3.84 -11.85
CA PRO A 92 -7.38 4.79 -11.55
C PRO A 92 -7.40 5.93 -12.58
N LEU A 93 -7.31 7.16 -12.09
CA LEU A 93 -7.19 8.34 -12.96
C LEU A 93 -5.78 8.39 -13.57
N GLY A 94 -5.65 8.97 -14.76
CA GLY A 94 -4.36 9.25 -15.39
C GLY A 94 -3.76 8.10 -16.18
N GLU A 95 -2.43 8.05 -16.24
CA GLU A 95 -1.67 7.09 -17.05
C GLU A 95 -1.84 5.65 -16.56
N LYS A 96 -1.76 4.71 -17.49
CA LYS A 96 -1.81 3.26 -17.22
C LYS A 96 -0.43 2.76 -16.80
N LEU A 97 0.02 3.29 -15.67
CA LEU A 97 1.37 3.13 -15.14
C LEU A 97 1.27 2.70 -13.68
N GLY A 98 2.12 1.78 -13.28
CA GLY A 98 2.28 1.41 -11.88
C GLY A 98 3.71 1.02 -11.58
N TRP A 99 4.08 1.10 -10.31
CA TRP A 99 5.35 0.60 -9.82
C TRP A 99 5.27 0.33 -8.33
N VAL A 100 6.16 -0.54 -7.85
CA VAL A 100 6.34 -0.84 -6.44
C VAL A 100 7.80 -0.60 -6.07
N ILE A 101 8.02 0.23 -5.06
CA ILE A 101 9.34 0.39 -4.44
C ILE A 101 9.32 -0.20 -3.05
N LYS A 102 10.44 -0.84 -2.66
CA LYS A 102 10.62 -1.50 -1.38
C LYS A 102 11.90 -0.99 -0.72
N ALA A 103 11.83 -0.71 0.57
CA ALA A 103 12.99 -0.37 1.38
C ALA A 103 13.21 -1.42 2.47
N GLN A 104 14.48 -1.76 2.71
CA GLN A 104 14.91 -2.61 3.80
C GLN A 104 16.32 -2.23 4.24
N GLY A 105 16.49 -1.93 5.53
CA GLY A 105 17.79 -1.56 6.09
C GLY A 105 17.62 -0.56 7.22
N GLN A 106 18.67 -0.33 8.01
CA GLN A 106 18.65 0.64 9.11
C GLN A 106 17.51 0.42 10.13
N GLY A 107 17.12 -0.85 10.35
CA GLY A 107 15.98 -1.19 11.22
C GLY A 107 14.60 -0.80 10.64
N ALA A 108 14.55 -0.51 9.34
CA ALA A 108 13.35 -0.10 8.63
C ALA A 108 12.91 -1.10 7.56
N ARG A 109 11.60 -1.17 7.34
CA ARG A 109 10.96 -1.82 6.19
C ARG A 109 9.86 -0.94 5.66
N GLY A 110 9.84 -0.74 4.35
CA GLY A 110 8.82 0.07 3.69
C GLY A 110 8.41 -0.51 2.35
N ILE A 111 7.15 -0.30 1.98
CA ILE A 111 6.64 -0.54 0.63
C ILE A 111 5.82 0.68 0.23
N LEU A 112 6.05 1.16 -0.99
CA LEU A 112 5.23 2.19 -1.62
C LEU A 112 4.80 1.71 -3.01
N VAL A 113 3.52 1.84 -3.27
CA VAL A 113 2.87 1.39 -4.50
C VAL A 113 2.26 2.58 -5.21
N ARG A 114 2.48 2.67 -6.52
CA ARG A 114 1.77 3.59 -7.42
C ARG A 114 0.86 2.81 -8.35
N ILE A 115 -0.38 3.28 -8.49
CA ILE A 115 -1.33 2.85 -9.52
C ILE A 115 -1.96 4.09 -10.16
N GLY A 116 -1.58 4.36 -11.40
CA GLY A 116 -2.00 5.53 -12.16
C GLY A 116 -1.71 6.84 -11.42
N GLY A 117 -2.75 7.61 -11.13
CA GLY A 117 -2.70 8.88 -10.41
C GLY A 117 -2.74 8.74 -8.89
N PHE A 118 -2.59 7.54 -8.32
CA PHE A 118 -2.51 7.34 -6.87
C PHE A 118 -1.20 6.68 -6.49
N ALA A 119 -0.66 7.07 -5.34
CA ALA A 119 0.42 6.37 -4.68
C ALA A 119 0.10 6.25 -3.19
N GLN A 120 0.51 5.16 -2.56
CA GLN A 120 0.37 4.96 -1.13
C GLN A 120 1.54 4.14 -0.60
N GLY A 121 1.98 4.44 0.61
CA GLY A 121 3.08 3.73 1.23
C GLY A 121 2.94 3.60 2.73
N ILE A 122 3.56 2.56 3.25
CA ILE A 122 3.77 2.32 4.67
C ILE A 122 5.27 2.13 4.90
N LEU A 123 5.79 2.76 5.95
CA LEU A 123 7.16 2.64 6.41
C LEU A 123 7.15 2.35 7.90
N ARG A 124 7.84 1.29 8.32
CA ARG A 124 8.10 0.99 9.72
C ARG A 124 9.58 1.19 10.01
N ARG A 125 9.92 1.95 11.06
CA ARG A 125 11.27 2.10 11.61
C ARG A 125 11.24 1.68 13.08
N GLY A 126 11.72 0.46 13.39
CA GLY A 126 11.57 -0.11 14.73
C GLY A 126 10.10 -0.18 15.18
N SER A 127 9.74 0.58 16.21
CA SER A 127 8.35 0.69 16.72
C SER A 127 7.52 1.78 16.05
N GLU A 128 8.14 2.68 15.28
CA GLU A 128 7.45 3.79 14.63
C GLU A 128 6.88 3.34 13.28
N VAL A 129 5.69 3.85 12.96
CA VAL A 129 4.98 3.59 11.70
C VAL A 129 4.59 4.92 11.08
N GLY A 130 4.88 5.04 9.79
CA GLY A 130 4.40 6.12 8.94
C GLY A 130 3.60 5.58 7.78
N ILE A 131 2.56 6.31 7.40
CA ILE A 131 1.69 6.02 6.26
C ILE A 131 1.44 7.32 5.53
N LYS A 132 1.56 7.29 4.21
CA LYS A 132 1.20 8.43 3.36
C LYS A 132 0.44 7.95 2.13
N ARG A 133 -0.51 8.77 1.68
CA ARG A 133 -1.22 8.58 0.42
C ARG A 133 -1.16 9.87 -0.37
N TRP A 134 -0.86 9.73 -1.66
CA TRP A 134 -0.77 10.81 -2.61
C TRP A 134 -1.78 10.64 -3.74
N ARG A 135 -2.21 11.77 -4.28
CA ARG A 135 -3.04 11.83 -5.49
C ARG A 135 -2.42 12.82 -6.46
N HIS A 136 -2.28 12.38 -7.70
CA HIS A 136 -1.86 13.25 -8.80
C HIS A 136 -2.99 14.23 -9.12
N VAL A 137 -2.70 15.53 -9.06
CA VAL A 137 -3.66 16.61 -9.32
C VAL A 137 -3.49 17.25 -10.69
N GLY A 138 -2.48 16.82 -11.46
CA GLY A 138 -2.23 17.32 -12.80
C GLY A 138 -1.58 18.70 -12.85
N GLY A 139 -1.26 19.17 -14.06
CA GLY A 139 -0.58 20.45 -14.27
C GLY A 139 0.79 20.55 -13.58
N GLU A 140 1.22 21.78 -13.30
CA GLU A 140 2.51 22.05 -12.62
C GLU A 140 2.51 21.67 -11.14
N GLN A 141 1.33 21.45 -10.53
CA GLN A 141 1.20 21.06 -9.12
C GLN A 141 1.63 19.62 -8.84
N GLY A 142 1.49 18.71 -9.82
CA GLY A 142 1.98 17.34 -9.72
C GLY A 142 1.17 16.48 -8.73
N TRP A 143 1.71 16.26 -7.54
CA TRP A 143 1.19 15.33 -6.53
C TRP A 143 0.85 16.04 -5.22
N ASP A 144 -0.37 15.79 -4.73
CA ASP A 144 -0.80 16.22 -3.41
C ASP A 144 -0.75 15.07 -2.40
N THR A 145 -0.27 15.35 -1.20
CA THR A 145 -0.41 14.44 -0.06
C THR A 145 -1.84 14.56 0.48
N ILE A 146 -2.64 13.51 0.35
CA ILE A 146 -4.04 13.48 0.81
C ILE A 146 -4.23 12.77 2.15
N VAL A 147 -3.26 11.96 2.57
CA VAL A 147 -3.19 11.35 3.92
C VAL A 147 -1.73 11.36 4.37
N ALA A 148 -1.49 11.74 5.63
CA ALA A 148 -0.19 11.63 6.28
C ALA A 148 -0.37 11.28 7.77
N ILE A 149 0.18 10.14 8.16
CA ILE A 149 0.13 9.60 9.53
C ILE A 149 1.54 9.16 9.91
N GLY A 150 2.02 9.56 11.08
CA GLY A 150 3.41 9.31 11.50
C GLY A 150 4.46 9.84 10.50
N ASN A 151 5.69 9.30 10.57
CA ASN A 151 6.74 9.66 9.63
C ASN A 151 6.95 8.60 8.54
N CYS A 152 6.67 8.95 7.30
CA CYS A 152 6.89 8.12 6.11
C CYS A 152 7.66 8.94 5.08
N ASP A 153 8.97 9.12 5.28
CA ASP A 153 9.81 9.79 4.30
C ASP A 153 10.12 8.88 3.13
N VAL A 154 10.08 9.47 1.94
CA VAL A 154 10.23 8.77 0.66
C VAL A 154 11.05 9.62 -0.30
N PRO A 155 11.77 9.02 -1.26
CA PRO A 155 12.64 9.78 -2.16
C PRO A 155 11.83 10.72 -3.06
N ALA A 156 12.14 12.03 -3.08
CA ALA A 156 11.37 13.03 -3.82
C ALA A 156 11.33 12.78 -5.35
N GLU A 157 12.36 12.13 -5.88
CA GLU A 157 12.53 11.85 -7.31
C GLU A 157 11.41 10.96 -7.88
N ILE A 158 10.80 10.11 -7.04
CA ILE A 158 9.72 9.19 -7.45
C ILE A 158 8.43 9.93 -7.81
N PHE A 159 8.27 11.18 -7.35
CA PHE A 159 7.17 12.06 -7.74
C PHE A 159 7.59 13.13 -8.75
N GLY A 160 8.89 13.21 -9.06
CA GLY A 160 9.46 14.12 -10.04
C GLY A 160 9.95 13.38 -11.29
N ALA A 161 11.24 13.50 -11.59
CA ALA A 161 11.85 13.02 -12.83
C ALA A 161 11.67 11.52 -13.09
N LYS A 162 11.54 10.71 -12.04
CA LYS A 162 11.43 9.24 -12.16
C LYS A 162 10.00 8.71 -12.11
N CYS A 163 9.04 9.59 -11.83
CA CYS A 163 7.63 9.29 -11.70
C CYS A 163 7.10 8.39 -12.84
N SER A 164 7.31 8.78 -14.10
CA SER A 164 6.74 8.09 -15.28
C SER A 164 7.72 7.22 -16.07
N VAL A 165 8.96 7.08 -15.60
CA VAL A 165 10.05 6.38 -16.33
C VAL A 165 10.83 5.41 -15.42
N MET A 166 10.23 5.01 -14.30
CA MET A 166 10.85 4.10 -13.35
C MET A 166 11.07 2.72 -13.97
N GLU A 167 12.24 2.14 -13.70
CA GLU A 167 12.64 0.82 -14.17
C GLU A 167 12.85 -0.12 -12.96
N GLU A 168 12.63 -1.42 -13.15
CA GLU A 168 12.95 -2.41 -12.11
C GLU A 168 14.45 -2.41 -11.82
N GLY A 169 14.81 -2.45 -10.53
CA GLY A 169 16.18 -2.31 -10.07
C GLY A 169 16.65 -0.85 -9.91
N ASP A 170 15.88 0.14 -10.38
CA ASP A 170 16.17 1.54 -10.04
C ASP A 170 16.20 1.70 -8.52
N THR A 171 17.19 2.46 -8.04
CA THR A 171 17.46 2.66 -6.62
C THR A 171 17.40 4.15 -6.29
N PHE A 172 16.80 4.48 -5.15
CA PHE A 172 16.57 5.83 -4.67
C PHE A 172 16.90 5.91 -3.19
N VAL A 173 17.25 7.10 -2.72
CA VAL A 173 17.58 7.32 -1.31
C VAL A 173 16.68 8.43 -0.76
N ASP A 174 16.05 8.18 0.39
CA ASP A 174 15.24 9.19 1.07
C ASP A 174 16.09 10.18 1.88
N GLY A 175 15.43 11.15 2.52
CA GLY A 175 16.11 12.18 3.32
C GLY A 175 16.89 11.64 4.52
N ASP A 176 16.56 10.43 5.00
CA ASP A 176 17.22 9.77 6.12
C ASP A 176 18.37 8.84 5.64
N GLY A 177 18.61 8.75 4.34
CA GLY A 177 19.61 7.86 3.77
C GLY A 177 19.14 6.41 3.61
N LEU A 178 17.84 6.11 3.79
CA LEU A 178 17.31 4.76 3.55
C LEU A 178 17.12 4.53 2.05
N GLU A 179 17.61 3.39 1.58
CA GLU A 179 17.53 2.98 0.20
C GLU A 179 16.17 2.34 -0.12
N TRP A 180 15.60 2.74 -1.26
CA TRP A 180 14.38 2.22 -1.85
C TRP A 180 14.67 1.69 -3.24
N VAL A 181 14.26 0.45 -3.51
CA VAL A 181 14.49 -0.22 -4.80
C VAL A 181 13.16 -0.48 -5.48
N CYS A 182 13.06 -0.14 -6.76
CA CYS A 182 11.93 -0.54 -7.60
C CYS A 182 11.97 -2.05 -7.85
N ILE A 183 10.96 -2.76 -7.37
CA ILE A 183 10.87 -4.23 -7.46
C ILE A 183 9.85 -4.70 -8.48
N GLU A 184 8.97 -3.82 -8.94
CA GLU A 184 7.96 -4.12 -9.95
C GLU A 184 7.64 -2.85 -10.73
N LYS A 185 7.49 -2.97 -12.05
CA LYS A 185 6.93 -1.92 -12.89
C LYS A 185 5.80 -2.44 -13.78
N PHE A 186 4.82 -1.59 -14.04
CA PHE A 186 3.75 -1.85 -14.98
C PHE A 186 3.53 -0.67 -15.92
N LYS A 187 3.44 -0.95 -17.21
CA LYS A 187 3.00 0.03 -18.22
C LYS A 187 2.14 -0.68 -19.26
N GLY A 188 0.88 -0.27 -19.40
CA GLY A 188 -0.09 -1.02 -20.20
C GLY A 188 -1.01 -0.18 -21.08
N ASN A 189 -1.84 -0.89 -21.86
CA ASN A 189 -2.99 -0.37 -22.62
C ASN A 189 -4.23 -1.13 -22.12
N TRP A 190 -5.11 -0.52 -21.29
CA TRP A 190 -6.50 -0.97 -21.07
C TRP A 190 -7.28 -1.01 -22.38
#